data_AF-A0A1V9Z3C6-F1
#
_entry.id   AF-A0A1V9Z3C6-F1
#
_cell.length_a   1.000
_cell.length_b   1.000
_cell.length_c   1.000
_cell.angle_alpha   90.00
_cell.angle_beta   90.00
_cell.angle_gamma   90.00
#
_symmetry.space_group_name_H-M   'P 1'
#
loop_
_entity.id
_entity.type
_entity.pdbx_description
1 polymer ?
#
loop_
_entity_poly.entity_id
_entity_poly.type
_entity_poly.pdbx_seq_one_letter_code
_entity_poly.pdbx_strand_id
1 'polypeptide(L)'
;MDRHGLGRLGCTGCELSVALKPIFQRNNKDKKKNIRCFPHCCPGRGGHKSSGFCGSSVFASTRHACDLAVCRFESSTMEENRRILVGEAYDAAFVATASDYPVHETAAAIPGAQRFVVNPDVNKRGWSYAYDSRIEKNRRHRLSVYFMRRSPGKRDVVTCIDAVHSTWFELRSTRMPKNKPAHSYCPRQLASPQSPSFPAPAWAYPPRAVDHEYLNDGYLRPAPLTAFARAPKRPRHEESPFPPDSKWAVFTPKWTILPPLVAR
;
A
#
# COMPACT_ATOMS: atom_id res chain seq x y z
N MET A 1 23.26 -0.76 -7.25
CA MET A 1 21.82 -1.02 -7.51
C MET A 1 21.77 -1.79 -8.80
N ASP A 2 21.38 -3.06 -8.76
CA ASP A 2 21.37 -3.93 -9.94
C ASP A 2 20.31 -3.42 -10.93
N ARG A 3 20.73 -2.52 -11.82
CA ARG A 3 19.97 -2.05 -12.98
C ARG A 3 20.57 -2.71 -14.21
N HIS A 4 20.01 -3.86 -14.58
CA HIS A 4 20.09 -4.37 -15.94
C HIS A 4 18.63 -4.43 -16.44
N GLY A 5 18.13 -3.66 -17.42
CA GLY A 5 18.57 -2.41 -18.03
C GLY A 5 17.49 -1.98 -19.04
N LEU A 6 16.89 -0.77 -18.87
CA LEU A 6 15.72 -0.19 -19.60
C LEU A 6 14.33 -0.54 -19.05
N GLY A 7 14.19 -1.58 -18.25
CA GLY A 7 12.90 -1.95 -17.72
C GLY A 7 12.38 -1.06 -16.58
N ARG A 8 11.06 -0.97 -16.41
CA ARG A 8 10.39 -0.17 -15.37
C ARG A 8 9.30 -0.96 -14.67
N LEU A 9 9.30 -0.93 -13.33
CA LEU A 9 8.19 -1.40 -12.51
C LEU A 9 7.35 -0.21 -12.04
N GLY A 10 6.03 -0.26 -12.25
CA GLY A 10 5.13 0.80 -11.84
C GLY A 10 3.76 0.29 -11.40
N CYS A 11 2.92 1.21 -10.90
CA CYS A 11 1.58 0.91 -10.44
C CYS A 11 0.58 1.21 -11.56
N THR A 12 -0.33 0.28 -11.85
CA THR A 12 -1.34 0.47 -12.91
C THR A 12 -2.41 1.50 -12.56
N GLY A 13 -2.44 2.00 -11.32
CA GLY A 13 -3.43 2.96 -10.86
C GLY A 13 -3.00 4.42 -11.05
N CYS A 14 -1.78 4.74 -10.61
CA CYS A 14 -1.23 6.09 -10.72
C CYS A 14 -0.20 6.23 -11.86
N GLU A 15 0.12 5.14 -12.56
CA GLU A 15 1.14 5.09 -13.62
C GLU A 15 2.55 5.53 -13.20
N LEU A 16 2.78 5.67 -11.89
CA LEU A 16 4.06 6.04 -11.30
C LEU A 16 4.94 4.81 -11.10
N SER A 17 6.26 5.07 -11.10
CA SER A 17 7.24 4.04 -10.76
C SER A 17 7.03 3.62 -9.31
N VAL A 18 7.09 2.33 -9.04
CA VAL A 18 6.83 1.81 -7.71
C VAL A 18 8.12 1.87 -6.89
N ALA A 19 8.13 2.75 -5.89
CA ALA A 19 9.03 2.64 -4.75
C ALA A 19 8.31 1.88 -3.64
N LEU A 20 8.77 0.68 -3.30
CA LEU A 20 8.13 -0.12 -2.26
C LEU A 20 8.47 0.41 -0.87
N LYS A 21 7.52 0.24 0.04
CA LYS A 21 7.79 0.37 1.48
C LYS A 21 8.82 -0.67 1.90
N PRO A 22 9.68 -0.36 2.90
CA PRO A 22 10.65 -1.31 3.40
C PRO A 22 10.00 -2.48 4.13
N ILE A 23 8.75 -2.32 4.60
CA ILE A 23 8.05 -3.31 5.41
C ILE A 23 6.60 -3.38 4.98
N PHE A 24 6.10 -4.59 4.74
CA PHE A 24 4.69 -4.85 4.50
C PHE A 24 4.08 -5.75 5.58
N GLN A 25 2.78 -5.56 5.78
CA GLN A 25 1.98 -6.36 6.69
C GLN A 25 1.45 -7.59 5.96
N ARG A 26 1.69 -8.78 6.52
CA ARG A 26 1.11 -10.02 6.03
C ARG A 26 -0.06 -10.46 6.91
N ASN A 27 -1.25 -10.49 6.32
CA ASN A 27 -2.45 -10.97 6.98
C ASN A 27 -2.76 -12.43 6.60
N ASN A 28 -3.41 -13.17 7.50
CA ASN A 28 -4.00 -14.46 7.18
C ASN A 28 -5.51 -14.25 6.96
N LYS A 29 -5.96 -14.38 5.72
CA LYS A 29 -7.38 -14.33 5.36
C LYS A 29 -7.73 -15.62 4.62
N ASP A 30 -8.80 -16.29 5.03
CA ASP A 30 -9.29 -17.52 4.38
C ASP A 30 -8.21 -18.62 4.30
N LYS A 31 -7.42 -18.79 5.37
CA LYS A 31 -6.23 -19.66 5.46
C LYS A 31 -5.10 -19.31 4.47
N LYS A 32 -5.26 -18.27 3.66
CA LYS A 32 -4.26 -17.75 2.72
C LYS A 32 -3.53 -16.56 3.32
N LYS A 33 -2.21 -16.61 3.28
CA LYS A 33 -1.35 -15.53 3.76
C LYS A 33 -1.21 -14.52 2.62
N ASN A 34 -1.61 -13.26 2.86
CA ASN A 34 -1.64 -12.21 1.84
C ASN A 34 -0.88 -10.97 2.32
N ILE A 35 -0.14 -10.33 1.42
CA ILE A 35 0.49 -9.04 1.66
C ILE A 35 -0.59 -7.95 1.51
N ARG A 36 -0.73 -7.09 2.51
CA ARG A 36 -1.61 -5.93 2.44
C ARG A 36 -0.89 -4.71 1.89
N CYS A 37 -1.64 -3.88 1.19
CA CYS A 37 -1.18 -2.60 0.66
C CYS A 37 0.00 -2.72 -0.31
N PHE A 38 0.18 -3.85 -0.99
CA PHE A 38 1.26 -4.03 -1.96
C PHE A 38 0.81 -3.63 -3.38
N PRO A 39 1.64 -2.93 -4.18
CA PRO A 39 2.88 -2.24 -3.77
C PRO A 39 2.62 -1.02 -2.89
N HIS A 40 1.45 -0.40 -3.06
CA HIS A 40 0.86 0.62 -2.22
C HIS A 40 -0.66 0.62 -2.45
N CYS A 41 -1.40 1.26 -1.55
CA CYS A 41 -2.82 1.54 -1.74
C CYS A 41 -2.97 2.76 -2.66
N CYS A 42 -3.17 2.52 -3.95
CA CYS A 42 -3.25 3.59 -4.94
C CYS A 42 -4.64 4.26 -4.89
N PRO A 43 -4.74 5.61 -4.78
CA PRO A 43 -6.02 6.31 -4.86
C PRO A 43 -6.80 6.01 -6.14
N GLY A 44 -6.10 5.94 -7.29
CA GLY A 44 -6.67 5.55 -8.59
C GLY A 44 -7.17 4.10 -8.67
N ARG A 45 -7.01 3.30 -7.60
CA ARG A 45 -7.54 1.93 -7.46
C ARG A 45 -8.43 1.76 -6.23
N GLY A 46 -8.97 2.86 -5.70
CA GLY A 46 -9.87 2.85 -4.54
C GLY A 46 -9.16 2.92 -3.18
N GLY A 47 -7.86 3.21 -3.15
CA GLY A 47 -7.14 3.52 -1.92
C GLY A 47 -7.01 2.38 -0.92
N HIS A 48 -6.82 2.73 0.34
CA HIS A 48 -6.70 1.77 1.43
C HIS A 48 -8.06 1.26 1.85
N LYS A 49 -8.16 -0.06 2.11
CA LYS A 49 -9.39 -0.70 2.58
C LYS A 49 -9.17 -1.29 3.97
N SER A 50 -10.06 -0.97 4.89
CA SER A 50 -10.07 -1.51 6.25
C SER A 50 -10.27 -3.04 6.24
N SER A 51 -11.19 -3.53 5.40
CA SER A 51 -11.48 -4.95 5.21
C SER A 51 -11.08 -5.44 3.80
N GLY A 52 -10.93 -6.76 3.64
CA GLY A 52 -10.65 -7.38 2.33
C GLY A 52 -9.20 -7.25 1.83
N PHE A 53 -9.01 -7.30 0.51
CA PHE A 53 -7.73 -7.11 -0.17
C PHE A 53 -7.54 -5.63 -0.53
N CYS A 54 -6.35 -5.10 -0.27
CA CYS A 54 -5.96 -3.74 -0.62
C CYS A 54 -4.56 -3.73 -1.20
N GLY A 55 -4.26 -2.71 -2.01
CA GLY A 55 -3.06 -2.65 -2.82
C GLY A 55 -3.42 -2.28 -4.25
N SER A 56 -2.49 -2.52 -5.17
CA SER A 56 -2.69 -2.28 -6.59
C SER A 56 -1.96 -3.35 -7.40
N SER A 57 -2.35 -3.51 -8.67
CA SER A 57 -1.58 -4.31 -9.62
C SER A 57 -0.37 -3.50 -10.07
N VAL A 58 0.69 -4.21 -10.46
CA VAL A 58 1.91 -3.59 -11.00
C VAL A 58 1.98 -3.83 -12.48
N PHE A 59 2.59 -2.89 -13.20
CA PHE A 59 3.07 -3.15 -14.54
C PHE A 59 4.59 -3.26 -14.52
N ALA A 60 5.13 -4.09 -15.40
CA ALA A 60 6.53 -4.12 -15.75
C ALA A 60 6.64 -3.82 -17.25
N SER A 61 7.55 -2.95 -17.65
CA SER A 61 7.84 -2.70 -19.06
C SER A 61 9.29 -2.98 -19.37
N THR A 62 9.58 -3.36 -20.60
CA THR A 62 10.94 -3.53 -21.15
C THR A 62 11.00 -2.98 -22.57
N ARG A 63 12.19 -2.62 -23.04
CA ARG A 63 12.45 -2.28 -24.46
C ARG A 63 12.99 -3.47 -25.26
N HIS A 64 13.28 -4.58 -24.58
CA HIS A 64 13.68 -5.80 -25.25
C HIS A 64 12.45 -6.53 -25.78
N ALA A 65 12.47 -6.93 -27.05
CA ALA A 65 11.41 -7.75 -27.62
C ALA A 65 11.30 -9.09 -26.86
N CYS A 66 10.17 -9.41 -26.26
CA CYS A 66 9.94 -10.62 -25.48
C CYS A 66 8.58 -11.20 -25.82
N ASP A 67 8.45 -12.51 -25.61
CA ASP A 67 7.22 -13.25 -25.92
C ASP A 67 6.31 -13.37 -24.69
N LEU A 68 6.89 -13.33 -23.49
CA LEU A 68 6.17 -13.47 -22.24
C LEU A 68 6.99 -12.92 -21.07
N ALA A 69 6.32 -12.76 -19.92
CA ALA A 69 6.95 -12.35 -18.68
C ALA A 69 6.54 -13.27 -17.52
N VAL A 70 7.53 -13.61 -16.68
CA VAL A 70 7.35 -14.38 -15.45
C VAL A 70 7.45 -13.43 -14.27
N CYS A 71 6.49 -13.50 -13.35
CA CYS A 71 6.54 -12.71 -12.12
C CYS A 71 6.55 -13.60 -10.90
N ARG A 72 7.53 -13.42 -10.03
CA ARG A 72 7.61 -14.15 -8.75
C ARG A 72 8.22 -13.31 -7.65
N PHE A 73 7.98 -13.72 -6.42
CA PHE A 73 8.73 -13.18 -5.30
C PHE A 73 10.05 -13.93 -5.12
N GLU A 74 11.11 -13.15 -4.93
CA GLU A 74 12.42 -13.66 -4.54
C GLU A 74 12.73 -13.32 -3.10
N SER A 75 13.69 -14.05 -2.55
CA SER A 75 14.13 -13.93 -1.17
C SER A 75 15.65 -13.74 -1.12
N SER A 76 16.13 -13.00 -0.13
CA SER A 76 17.58 -12.86 0.12
C SER A 76 18.29 -14.19 0.39
N THR A 77 17.59 -15.16 1.00
CA THR A 77 18.11 -16.51 1.30
C THR A 77 17.75 -17.55 0.22
N MET A 78 17.32 -17.09 -0.96
CA MET A 78 17.02 -18.01 -2.06
C MET A 78 18.33 -18.54 -2.65
N GLU A 79 18.44 -19.88 -2.71
CA GLU A 79 19.56 -20.59 -3.34
C GLU A 79 19.78 -20.11 -4.77
N GLU A 80 21.05 -20.01 -5.17
CA GLU A 80 21.45 -19.41 -6.44
C GLU A 80 20.98 -20.21 -7.66
N ASN A 81 21.04 -21.54 -7.58
CA ASN A 81 20.55 -22.46 -8.61
C ASN A 81 19.02 -22.36 -8.87
N ARG A 82 18.26 -21.71 -7.98
CA ARG A 82 16.81 -21.50 -8.13
C ARG A 82 16.49 -20.13 -8.74
N ARG A 83 17.48 -19.25 -8.86
CA ARG A 83 17.31 -17.90 -9.40
C ARG A 83 17.23 -17.96 -10.91
N ILE A 84 16.43 -17.06 -11.47
CA ILE A 84 16.42 -16.82 -12.90
C ILE A 84 17.46 -15.72 -13.18
N LEU A 85 18.37 -16.02 -14.09
CA LEU A 85 19.47 -15.15 -14.48
C LEU A 85 19.24 -14.66 -15.91
N VAL A 86 19.56 -13.39 -16.15
CA VAL A 86 19.49 -12.81 -17.50
C VAL A 86 20.61 -13.39 -18.35
N GLY A 87 20.30 -13.74 -19.59
CA GLY A 87 21.18 -14.41 -20.54
C GLY A 87 21.06 -15.94 -20.55
N GLU A 88 20.52 -16.53 -19.48
CA GLU A 88 20.41 -17.98 -19.35
C GLU A 88 19.16 -18.56 -20.05
N ALA A 89 19.29 -19.82 -20.47
CA ALA A 89 18.23 -20.59 -21.11
C ALA A 89 17.54 -21.52 -20.12
N TYR A 90 16.23 -21.57 -20.20
CA TYR A 90 15.35 -22.35 -19.34
C TYR A 90 14.39 -23.20 -20.17
N ASP A 91 13.98 -24.32 -19.59
CA ASP A 91 12.92 -25.16 -20.13
C ASP A 91 11.55 -24.43 -20.10
N ALA A 92 10.76 -24.59 -21.16
CA ALA A 92 9.46 -23.93 -21.28
C ALA A 92 8.46 -24.36 -20.20
N ALA A 93 8.50 -25.61 -19.73
CA ALA A 93 7.63 -26.10 -18.66
C ALA A 93 8.02 -25.51 -17.29
N PHE A 94 9.32 -25.32 -17.04
CA PHE A 94 9.77 -24.54 -15.87
C PHE A 94 9.21 -23.12 -15.91
N VAL A 95 9.37 -22.42 -17.04
CA VAL A 95 8.88 -21.03 -17.20
C VAL A 95 7.37 -20.93 -17.02
N ALA A 96 6.60 -21.90 -17.53
CA ALA A 96 5.15 -21.94 -17.39
C ALA A 96 4.67 -22.05 -15.93
N THR A 97 5.48 -22.65 -15.05
CA THR A 97 5.14 -22.86 -13.63
C THR A 97 5.85 -21.89 -12.68
N ALA A 98 6.84 -21.13 -13.19
CA ALA A 98 7.66 -20.22 -12.39
C ALA A 98 6.95 -18.94 -11.95
N SER A 99 5.83 -18.57 -12.59
CA SER A 99 5.11 -17.34 -12.26
C SER A 99 4.14 -17.55 -11.09
N ASP A 100 4.33 -16.79 -10.01
CA ASP A 100 3.44 -16.78 -8.85
C ASP A 100 2.09 -16.13 -9.16
N TYR A 101 2.05 -15.29 -10.20
CA TYR A 101 0.89 -14.47 -10.56
C TYR A 101 0.58 -14.51 -12.04
N PRO A 102 -0.68 -14.28 -12.44
CA PRO A 102 -1.02 -14.06 -13.83
C PRO A 102 -0.36 -12.76 -14.33
N VAL A 103 0.19 -12.82 -15.52
CA VAL A 103 0.85 -11.70 -16.21
C VAL A 103 0.24 -11.57 -17.59
N HIS A 104 -0.20 -10.37 -17.95
CA HIS A 104 -0.85 -10.10 -19.23
C HIS A 104 -0.12 -8.99 -19.97
N GLU A 105 0.19 -9.22 -21.23
CA GLU A 105 0.67 -8.15 -22.10
C GLU A 105 -0.44 -7.11 -22.33
N THR A 106 -0.06 -5.85 -22.37
CA THR A 106 -0.94 -4.70 -22.58
C THR A 106 -0.23 -3.67 -23.44
N ALA A 107 -0.98 -2.79 -24.09
CA ALA A 107 -0.41 -1.70 -24.88
C ALA A 107 0.56 -0.87 -24.01
N ALA A 108 1.78 -0.70 -24.50
CA ALA A 108 2.75 0.14 -23.83
C ALA A 108 2.47 1.62 -24.12
N ALA A 109 2.57 2.46 -23.10
CA ALA A 109 2.49 3.91 -23.25
C ALA A 109 3.74 4.51 -23.92
N ILE A 110 4.84 3.76 -23.93
CA ILE A 110 6.14 4.20 -24.47
C ILE A 110 6.37 3.49 -25.81
N PRO A 111 6.60 4.22 -26.90
CA PRO A 111 6.93 3.62 -28.20
C PRO A 111 8.13 2.68 -28.11
N GLY A 112 8.03 1.52 -28.74
CA GLY A 112 9.08 0.50 -28.77
C GLY A 112 9.30 -0.26 -27.44
N ALA A 113 8.47 -0.01 -26.42
CA ALA A 113 8.45 -0.82 -25.21
C ALA A 113 7.31 -1.85 -25.28
N GLN A 114 7.50 -2.98 -24.61
CA GLN A 114 6.42 -3.89 -24.25
C GLN A 114 6.04 -3.69 -22.78
N ARG A 115 4.76 -3.87 -22.45
CA ARG A 115 4.22 -3.66 -21.11
C ARG A 115 3.40 -4.86 -20.68
N PHE A 116 3.70 -5.35 -19.49
CA PHE A 116 3.03 -6.48 -18.86
C PHE A 116 2.39 -6.04 -17.55
N VAL A 117 1.11 -6.33 -17.36
CA VAL A 117 0.38 -6.12 -16.11
C VAL A 117 0.39 -7.42 -15.31
N VAL A 118 0.93 -7.34 -14.09
CA VAL A 118 1.00 -8.43 -13.13
C VAL A 118 -0.19 -8.33 -12.16
N ASN A 119 -0.87 -9.46 -11.99
CA ASN A 119 -2.01 -9.60 -11.08
C ASN A 119 -3.12 -8.55 -11.32
N PRO A 120 -3.69 -8.46 -12.54
CA PRO A 120 -4.67 -7.43 -12.88
C PRO A 120 -5.89 -7.43 -11.95
N ASP A 121 -6.31 -8.61 -11.48
CA ASP A 121 -7.43 -8.80 -10.56
C ASP A 121 -7.03 -8.73 -9.07
N VAL A 122 -6.04 -7.91 -8.71
CA VAL A 122 -5.53 -7.78 -7.32
C VAL A 122 -6.63 -7.56 -6.28
N ASN A 123 -7.72 -6.87 -6.64
CA ASN A 123 -8.83 -6.60 -5.73
C ASN A 123 -9.64 -7.86 -5.37
N LYS A 124 -9.62 -8.87 -6.25
CA LYS A 124 -10.29 -10.17 -6.05
C LYS A 124 -9.33 -11.23 -5.51
N ARG A 125 -8.07 -11.22 -5.94
CA ARG A 125 -7.07 -12.27 -5.63
C ARG A 125 -6.13 -11.91 -4.47
N GLY A 126 -5.88 -10.63 -4.25
CA GLY A 126 -4.83 -10.15 -3.36
C GLY A 126 -3.43 -10.50 -3.85
N TRP A 127 -2.42 -10.14 -3.05
CA TRP A 127 -1.04 -10.58 -3.23
C TRP A 127 -0.76 -11.74 -2.27
N SER A 128 -1.05 -12.96 -2.71
CA SER A 128 -0.82 -14.19 -1.95
C SER A 128 0.67 -14.48 -1.75
N TYR A 129 1.07 -14.73 -0.51
CA TYR A 129 2.46 -14.93 -0.14
C TYR A 129 2.61 -16.12 0.80
N ALA A 130 2.78 -17.29 0.18
CA ALA A 130 2.74 -18.59 0.83
C ALA A 130 3.99 -18.94 1.64
N TYR A 131 5.04 -18.12 1.64
CA TYR A 131 6.29 -18.42 2.35
C TYR A 131 6.07 -18.74 3.84
N ASP A 132 6.78 -19.76 4.33
CA ASP A 132 6.62 -20.23 5.69
C ASP A 132 7.09 -19.17 6.70
N SER A 133 6.22 -18.88 7.67
CA SER A 133 6.45 -18.00 8.82
C SER A 133 7.52 -18.51 9.79
N ARG A 134 7.91 -19.79 9.68
CA ARG A 134 8.99 -20.38 10.49
C ARG A 134 10.37 -19.94 10.01
N ILE A 135 10.46 -19.39 8.80
CA ILE A 135 11.72 -19.03 8.19
C ILE A 135 12.14 -17.65 8.70
N GLU A 136 13.21 -17.66 9.49
CA GLU A 136 14.16 -16.60 9.82
C GLU A 136 13.62 -15.17 9.94
N LYS A 137 13.70 -14.63 11.17
CA LYS A 137 13.65 -13.18 11.41
C LYS A 137 14.69 -12.54 10.48
N ASN A 138 14.33 -11.47 9.77
CA ASN A 138 15.18 -10.67 8.85
C ASN A 138 15.29 -11.15 7.40
N ARG A 139 14.45 -12.09 6.95
CA ARG A 139 14.39 -12.41 5.52
C ARG A 139 13.85 -11.22 4.71
N ARG A 140 14.62 -10.78 3.71
CA ARG A 140 14.20 -9.72 2.77
C ARG A 140 13.65 -10.36 1.50
N HIS A 141 12.70 -9.68 0.90
CA HIS A 141 11.94 -10.14 -0.26
C HIS A 141 11.90 -9.06 -1.33
N ARG A 142 11.77 -9.46 -2.59
CA ARG A 142 11.53 -8.54 -3.70
C ARG A 142 10.58 -9.17 -4.70
N LEU A 143 9.81 -8.36 -5.40
CA LEU A 143 9.10 -8.80 -6.59
C LEU A 143 10.06 -8.73 -7.77
N SER A 144 10.19 -9.82 -8.49
CA SER A 144 11.03 -9.91 -9.68
C SER A 144 10.16 -10.27 -10.89
N VAL A 145 10.31 -9.52 -11.97
CA VAL A 145 9.69 -9.78 -13.25
C VAL A 145 10.78 -10.07 -14.27
N TYR A 146 10.73 -11.24 -14.90
CA TYR A 146 11.68 -11.69 -15.90
C TYR A 146 11.01 -11.69 -17.25
N PHE A 147 11.65 -11.09 -18.24
CA PHE A 147 11.19 -11.07 -19.62
C PHE A 147 11.86 -12.20 -20.37
N MET A 148 11.05 -12.99 -21.05
CA MET A 148 11.49 -14.24 -21.66
C MET A 148 11.28 -14.21 -23.17
N ARG A 149 12.23 -14.75 -23.92
CA ARG A 149 12.17 -14.90 -25.37
C ARG A 149 12.35 -16.36 -25.75
N ARG A 150 11.44 -16.89 -26.56
CA ARG A 150 11.55 -18.24 -27.12
C ARG A 150 12.68 -18.29 -28.12
N SER A 151 13.48 -19.35 -28.04
CA SER A 151 14.56 -19.56 -28.99
C SER A 151 13.99 -19.89 -30.38
N PRO A 152 14.48 -19.24 -31.46
CA PRO A 152 14.04 -19.58 -32.81
C PRO A 152 14.39 -21.05 -33.11
N GLY A 153 13.41 -21.82 -33.57
CA GLY A 153 13.58 -23.23 -33.93
C GLY A 153 13.61 -24.22 -32.75
N LYS A 154 13.60 -23.77 -31.49
CA LYS A 154 13.55 -24.64 -30.30
C LYS A 154 12.39 -24.23 -29.40
N ARG A 155 11.23 -24.91 -29.56
CA ARG A 155 10.00 -24.57 -28.83
C ARG A 155 10.11 -24.71 -27.31
N ASP A 156 10.96 -25.62 -26.85
CA ASP A 156 11.09 -25.95 -25.43
C ASP A 156 12.16 -25.12 -24.70
N VAL A 157 12.88 -24.25 -25.42
CA VAL A 157 13.96 -23.45 -24.84
C VAL A 157 13.59 -21.97 -24.86
N VAL A 158 13.61 -21.36 -23.68
CA VAL A 158 13.27 -19.95 -23.49
C VAL A 158 14.41 -19.25 -22.76
N THR A 159 14.88 -18.13 -23.30
CA THR A 159 15.98 -17.35 -22.72
C THR A 159 15.42 -16.18 -21.93
N CYS A 160 15.94 -15.95 -20.72
CA CYS A 160 15.67 -14.74 -19.96
C CYS A 160 16.48 -13.58 -20.56
N ILE A 161 15.82 -12.57 -21.12
CA ILE A 161 16.51 -11.49 -21.85
C ILE A 161 16.67 -10.21 -21.04
N ASP A 162 15.82 -10.02 -20.03
CA ASP A 162 15.82 -8.83 -19.18
C ASP A 162 15.11 -9.16 -17.86
N ALA A 163 15.40 -8.40 -16.82
CA ALA A 163 14.77 -8.56 -15.52
C ALA A 163 14.55 -7.21 -14.84
N VAL A 164 13.40 -7.04 -14.20
CA VAL A 164 13.09 -5.87 -13.40
C VAL A 164 12.74 -6.31 -11.99
N HIS A 165 13.39 -5.66 -11.03
CA HIS A 165 13.24 -5.96 -9.62
C HIS A 165 12.64 -4.77 -8.88
N SER A 166 11.76 -5.07 -7.92
CA SER A 166 11.43 -4.09 -6.89
C SER A 166 12.59 -3.91 -5.91
N THR A 167 12.53 -2.86 -5.10
CA THR A 167 13.38 -2.77 -3.91
C THR A 167 13.09 -3.93 -2.94
N TRP A 168 14.09 -4.32 -2.17
CA TRP A 168 13.96 -5.31 -1.11
C TRP A 168 13.10 -4.78 0.04
N PHE A 169 12.18 -5.61 0.54
CA PHE A 169 11.27 -5.33 1.65
C PHE A 169 11.16 -6.51 2.62
N GLU A 170 10.64 -6.27 3.82
CA GLU A 170 10.39 -7.29 4.85
C GLU A 170 8.89 -7.52 5.05
N LEU A 171 8.54 -8.67 5.61
CA LEU A 171 7.17 -9.01 5.97
C LEU A 171 7.00 -9.16 7.47
N ARG A 172 6.01 -8.45 8.02
CA ARG A 172 5.62 -8.58 9.43
C ARG A 172 4.26 -9.25 9.56
N SER A 173 4.17 -10.19 10.50
CA SER A 173 2.90 -10.85 10.85
C SER A 173 1.98 -9.88 11.58
N THR A 174 0.68 -9.98 11.32
CA THR A 174 -0.38 -9.21 12.00
C THR A 174 -0.74 -9.70 13.39
N ARG A 175 -0.16 -10.81 13.87
CA ARG A 175 -0.36 -11.25 15.25
C ARG A 175 0.39 -10.32 16.19
N MET A 176 -0.20 -9.15 16.43
CA MET A 176 0.14 -8.31 17.57
C MET A 176 -0.08 -9.15 18.84
N PRO A 177 0.88 -9.17 19.79
CA PRO A 177 0.65 -9.72 21.12
C PRO A 177 -0.60 -9.07 21.70
N LYS A 178 -1.56 -9.87 22.19
CA LYS A 178 -2.87 -9.37 22.61
C LYS A 178 -2.84 -8.31 23.73
N ASN A 179 -1.72 -8.09 24.43
CA ASN A 179 -1.68 -7.25 25.64
C ASN A 179 -0.45 -6.33 25.74
N LYS A 180 -0.08 -5.57 24.70
CA LYS A 180 0.79 -4.40 24.91
C LYS A 180 0.24 -3.20 24.15
N PRO A 181 -0.19 -2.13 24.83
CA PRO A 181 -0.51 -0.88 24.14
C PRO A 181 0.74 -0.48 23.35
N ALA A 182 0.53 -0.12 22.08
CA ALA A 182 1.60 0.34 21.22
C ALA A 182 2.15 1.64 21.83
N HIS A 183 3.23 1.55 22.62
CA HIS A 183 4.07 2.71 22.84
C HIS A 183 4.57 3.11 21.46
N SER A 184 4.02 4.22 21.00
CA SER A 184 4.44 5.02 19.86
C SER A 184 5.97 5.04 19.79
N TYR A 185 6.54 4.26 18.87
CA TYR A 185 7.86 4.55 18.31
C TYR A 185 7.72 5.82 17.48
N CYS A 186 7.70 6.97 18.16
CA CYS A 186 8.19 8.20 17.53
C CYS A 186 9.70 8.01 17.35
N PRO A 187 10.25 8.23 16.14
CA PRO A 187 11.68 8.46 16.02
C PRO A 187 12.01 9.61 16.96
N ARG A 188 12.96 9.38 17.88
CA ARG A 188 13.50 10.38 18.78
C ARG A 188 13.94 11.56 17.91
N GLN A 189 13.14 12.63 17.89
CA GLN A 189 13.60 13.90 17.37
C GLN A 189 14.86 14.23 18.16
N LEU A 190 16.00 14.32 17.48
CA LEU A 190 17.18 14.96 18.05
C LEU A 190 16.72 16.33 18.53
N ALA A 191 16.77 16.53 19.84
CA ALA A 191 16.42 17.78 20.47
C ALA A 191 17.27 18.88 19.81
N SER A 192 16.59 19.87 19.23
CA SER A 192 17.21 21.13 18.86
C SER A 192 17.84 21.75 20.12
N PRO A 193 19.06 22.30 20.05
CA PRO A 193 19.64 23.00 21.19
C PRO A 193 18.75 24.20 21.54
N GLN A 194 18.34 24.25 22.81
CA GLN A 194 17.56 25.34 23.38
C GLN A 194 18.36 26.64 23.26
N SER A 195 17.80 27.60 22.55
CA SER A 195 18.23 29.00 22.61
C SER A 195 18.00 29.54 24.03
N PRO A 196 18.96 30.27 24.62
CA PRO A 196 18.84 30.78 25.98
C PRO A 196 17.71 31.82 26.07
N SER A 197 16.83 31.63 27.04
CA SER A 197 15.76 32.56 27.39
C SER A 197 16.33 33.79 28.10
N PHE A 198 16.13 34.96 27.52
CA PHE A 198 16.30 36.24 28.22
C PHE A 198 15.08 36.49 29.14
N PRO A 199 15.29 37.03 30.35
CA PRO A 199 14.18 37.34 31.24
C PRO A 199 13.39 38.54 30.72
N ALA A 200 12.06 38.42 30.68
CA ALA A 200 11.16 39.53 30.39
C ALA A 200 11.11 40.50 31.57
N PRO A 201 11.05 41.83 31.35
CA PRO A 201 10.94 42.80 32.42
C PRO A 201 9.51 42.89 32.96
N ALA A 202 9.42 43.03 34.28
CA ALA A 202 8.21 43.18 35.06
C ALA A 202 7.61 44.59 34.92
N TRP A 203 6.37 44.66 34.44
CA TRP A 203 5.37 45.69 34.74
C TRP A 203 4.01 45.10 34.31
N ALA A 204 3.20 44.53 35.20
CA ALA A 204 2.30 45.18 36.14
C ALA A 204 1.23 46.06 35.47
N TYR A 205 0.05 45.48 35.19
CA TYR A 205 -1.26 46.13 35.33
C TYR A 205 -2.35 45.09 35.66
N PRO A 206 -3.19 45.30 36.69
CA PRO A 206 -4.33 44.44 37.05
C PRO A 206 -5.66 44.88 36.35
N PRO A 207 -6.77 44.13 36.53
CA PRO A 207 -7.77 43.87 35.49
C PRO A 207 -9.00 44.78 35.56
N ARG A 208 -9.80 44.78 34.48
CA ARG A 208 -11.21 45.22 34.53
C ARG A 208 -12.15 44.04 34.29
N ALA A 209 -12.91 43.73 35.34
CA ALA A 209 -14.15 42.97 35.28
C ALA A 209 -15.24 43.82 34.62
N VAL A 210 -16.10 43.17 33.84
CA VAL A 210 -17.45 43.69 33.56
C VAL A 210 -18.39 42.50 33.66
N ASP A 211 -19.20 42.54 34.72
CA ASP A 211 -20.37 41.72 34.96
C ASP A 211 -21.46 42.04 33.92
N HIS A 212 -22.21 41.03 33.50
CA HIS A 212 -23.54 41.23 32.91
C HIS A 212 -24.45 40.05 33.29
N GLU A 213 -25.02 40.13 34.49
CA GLU A 213 -26.29 39.49 34.85
C GLU A 213 -27.40 40.53 34.76
N TYR A 214 -28.50 40.20 34.06
CA TYR A 214 -29.89 40.59 34.36
C TYR A 214 -30.75 39.54 33.61
N LEU A 215 -31.50 38.67 34.31
CA LEU A 215 -32.93 38.85 34.68
C LEU A 215 -33.77 39.26 33.46
N ASN A 216 -34.84 38.58 33.08
CA ASN A 216 -36.00 38.35 33.94
C ASN A 216 -37.06 37.46 33.25
N ASP A 217 -37.87 36.78 34.09
CA ASP A 217 -39.28 36.37 33.94
C ASP A 217 -39.78 35.69 32.65
N GLY A 218 -40.57 34.61 32.67
CA GLY A 218 -41.58 34.23 33.64
C GLY A 218 -42.96 34.20 32.95
N TYR A 219 -43.72 33.14 33.22
CA TYR A 219 -45.18 33.00 33.06
C TYR A 219 -45.82 32.40 31.76
N LEU A 220 -46.49 31.27 32.04
CA LEU A 220 -47.86 30.88 31.67
C LEU A 220 -48.15 30.16 30.33
N ARG A 221 -48.45 28.87 30.51
CA ARG A 221 -49.46 28.07 29.79
C ARG A 221 -50.88 28.66 30.02
N PRO A 222 -51.85 28.48 29.10
CA PRO A 222 -52.48 27.17 28.89
C PRO A 222 -52.90 26.82 27.43
N ALA A 223 -53.23 25.54 27.25
CA ALA A 223 -53.84 24.92 26.07
C ALA A 223 -55.36 25.26 25.97
N PRO A 224 -56.19 24.69 25.07
CA PRO A 224 -55.94 23.73 23.97
C PRO A 224 -56.60 24.15 22.64
N LEU A 225 -56.42 23.39 21.56
CA LEU A 225 -57.46 23.17 20.54
C LEU A 225 -57.11 21.98 19.64
N THR A 226 -58.16 21.44 19.06
CA THR A 226 -58.42 20.09 18.57
C THR A 226 -57.92 19.77 17.15
N ALA A 227 -57.89 18.47 16.87
CA ALA A 227 -58.32 17.81 15.62
C ALA A 227 -57.33 17.59 14.45
N PHE A 228 -57.16 16.29 14.15
CA PHE A 228 -56.98 15.63 12.85
C PHE A 228 -55.83 16.06 11.90
N ALA A 229 -54.84 15.19 11.75
CA ALA A 229 -54.58 14.47 10.49
C ALA A 229 -53.42 13.47 10.65
N ARG A 230 -53.69 12.21 10.31
CA ARG A 230 -52.67 11.17 10.11
C ARG A 230 -51.82 11.54 8.89
N ALA A 231 -50.52 11.71 9.08
CA ALA A 231 -49.53 11.74 8.01
C ALA A 231 -48.51 10.59 8.22
N PRO A 232 -48.04 9.95 7.13
CA PRO A 232 -47.23 8.74 7.19
C PRO A 232 -45.81 9.00 7.71
N LYS A 233 -45.32 8.04 8.51
CA LYS A 233 -43.94 7.97 9.03
C LYS A 233 -42.92 8.15 7.88
N ARG A 234 -42.23 9.28 7.85
CA ARG A 234 -40.88 9.35 7.25
C ARG A 234 -39.90 8.71 8.24
N PRO A 235 -38.98 7.84 7.81
CA PRO A 235 -37.92 7.36 8.68
C PRO A 235 -37.02 8.54 9.04
N ARG A 236 -36.90 8.77 10.34
CA ARG A 236 -35.91 9.65 10.96
C ARG A 236 -34.54 9.08 10.57
N HIS A 237 -33.71 9.89 9.91
CA HIS A 237 -32.28 9.63 9.85
C HIS A 237 -31.76 9.62 11.29
N GLU A 238 -31.58 8.43 11.82
CA GLU A 238 -30.77 8.20 13.00
C GLU A 238 -29.32 8.41 12.54
N GLU A 239 -28.73 9.53 12.93
CA GLU A 239 -27.28 9.68 12.94
C GLU A 239 -26.72 8.61 13.87
N SER A 240 -26.40 7.46 13.28
CA SER A 240 -25.65 6.41 13.97
C SER A 240 -24.28 6.98 14.33
N PRO A 241 -23.88 6.98 15.61
CA PRO A 241 -22.51 7.27 15.97
C PRO A 241 -21.63 6.20 15.31
N PHE A 242 -20.64 6.64 14.55
CA PHE A 242 -19.62 5.78 13.97
C PHE A 242 -19.12 4.79 15.03
N PRO A 243 -19.10 3.47 14.78
CA PRO A 243 -18.44 2.57 15.70
C PRO A 243 -16.96 2.97 15.77
N PRO A 244 -16.38 3.13 16.98
CA PRO A 244 -15.00 3.52 17.11
C PRO A 244 -14.13 2.39 16.56
N ASP A 245 -13.19 2.78 15.71
CA ASP A 245 -11.97 2.06 15.37
C ASP A 245 -12.11 0.57 15.00
N SER A 246 -12.20 0.34 13.69
CA SER A 246 -11.75 -0.93 13.13
C SER A 246 -10.37 -1.24 13.69
N LYS A 247 -10.20 -2.42 14.29
CA LYS A 247 -8.94 -3.02 14.80
C LYS A 247 -7.75 -2.98 13.81
N TRP A 248 -7.97 -2.50 12.59
CA TRP A 248 -7.00 -2.34 11.51
C TRP A 248 -6.62 -0.88 11.22
N ALA A 249 -7.21 0.12 11.90
CA ALA A 249 -7.01 1.54 11.64
C ALA A 249 -5.71 2.13 12.20
N VAL A 250 -4.92 1.36 12.97
CA VAL A 250 -3.72 1.83 13.69
C VAL A 250 -2.55 2.24 12.77
N PHE A 251 -2.67 2.09 11.46
CA PHE A 251 -1.66 2.57 10.52
C PHE A 251 -2.30 3.33 9.36
N THR A 252 -2.62 4.61 9.58
CA THR A 252 -2.65 5.63 8.53
C THR A 252 -1.23 6.20 8.35
N PRO A 253 -0.37 5.62 7.48
CA PRO A 253 0.87 6.30 7.15
C PRO A 253 0.52 7.59 6.42
N LYS A 254 1.01 8.73 6.91
CA LYS A 254 1.04 9.98 6.13
C LYS A 254 1.89 9.70 4.89
N TRP A 255 1.27 9.76 3.72
CA TRP A 255 1.98 9.60 2.45
C TRP A 255 2.53 10.98 2.05
N THR A 256 3.84 11.08 1.85
CA THR A 256 4.41 12.19 1.08
C THR A 256 4.65 11.66 -0.32
N ILE A 257 3.77 12.02 -1.25
CA ILE A 257 4.06 11.91 -2.68
C ILE A 257 4.96 13.11 -2.97
N LEU A 258 6.26 12.88 -3.20
CA LEU A 258 7.14 13.95 -3.67
C LEU A 258 6.67 14.34 -5.08
N PRO A 259 6.37 15.62 -5.34
CA PRO A 259 6.09 16.08 -6.69
C PRO A 259 7.34 15.90 -7.58
N PRO A 260 7.17 15.74 -8.90
CA PRO A 260 8.30 15.66 -9.81
C PRO A 260 9.07 16.98 -9.76
N LEU A 261 10.33 16.93 -9.35
CA LEU A 261 11.27 18.01 -9.59
C LEU A 261 11.39 18.16 -11.10
N VAL A 262 10.92 19.31 -11.59
CA VAL A 262 11.19 19.79 -12.95
C VAL A 262 12.70 19.96 -13.05
N ALA A 263 13.37 19.03 -13.71
CA ALA A 263 14.74 19.22 -14.14
C ALA A 263 14.75 20.33 -15.19
N ARG A 264 15.37 21.46 -14.86
CA ARG A 264 15.92 22.42 -15.82
C ARG A 264 17.36 22.05 -16.09
#